data_AF-A0A8C1MWZ0-F1
#
_entry.id   AF-A0A8C1MWZ0-F1
#
_cell.length_a   1.000
_cell.length_b   1.000
_cell.length_c   1.000
_cell.angle_alpha   90.00
_cell.angle_beta   90.00
_cell.angle_gamma   90.00
#
_symmetry.space_group_name_H-M   'P 1'
#
loop_
_entity.id
_entity.type
_entity.pdbx_description
1 polymer ?
#
loop_
_entity_poly.entity_id
_entity_poly.type
_entity_poly.pdbx_seq_one_letter_code
_entity_poly.pdbx_strand_id
1 'polypeptide(L)'
;MFPVFLFLFSVSLSLFLCRLNNNSITEEGCAALTSAFNSNPSNLIELDLSGNKLENSGIQKICLLFKSTECKLENLKLSDCSITEEGYKALASALRSNPSHLIELDLTGNDPGQSGVKQLNDLLQDPNCQLKTIRFLKSPAAEEACNYLTKVLGKSPLLLTELDLSKDKLGDLDWEKFSALLMDSHSKLEKIKLNNCELTEKSCSVLATVLSSKTILKEMNLNNSRLLDSGVKEICEGLKNPVCELKILKLSKCDLTDESCSAFASVLSSDSSSLRDLDLSNNNLQDSGVELLSDGLKENCKLEKLCLSDCSITEEGYKALASALRSNPSHLIELDLTGNDPGQSGVKELSDLLQDPNYQLKTLRFLGPAAEEACQFVTGIVGKNLLLLRELNLSEHELGDTRVNQITALLQDKHCTLNTLT
;
A
#
# COMPACT_ATOMS: atom_id res chain seq x y z
N MET A 1 -50.72 -1.50 4.39
CA MET A 1 -50.65 -1.16 5.83
C MET A 1 -50.42 0.36 5.98
N PHE A 2 -51.29 1.18 5.38
CA PHE A 2 -51.11 2.63 5.23
C PHE A 2 -51.93 3.53 6.20
N PRO A 3 -52.93 3.07 6.98
CA PRO A 3 -53.73 4.02 7.78
C PRO A 3 -53.20 4.28 9.21
N VAL A 4 -52.12 3.65 9.66
CA VAL A 4 -51.60 3.86 11.04
C VAL A 4 -50.66 5.07 11.12
N PHE A 5 -50.01 5.47 10.02
CA PHE A 5 -49.08 6.61 10.03
C PHE A 5 -49.78 7.97 10.17
N LEU A 6 -51.01 8.12 9.68
CA LEU A 6 -51.75 9.38 9.80
C LEU A 6 -52.27 9.65 11.23
N PHE A 7 -52.35 8.64 12.10
CA PHE A 7 -52.94 8.83 13.43
C PHE A 7 -51.93 9.34 14.48
N LEU A 8 -50.62 9.20 14.23
CA LEU A 8 -49.59 9.67 15.17
C LEU A 8 -49.29 11.19 15.07
N PHE A 9 -49.74 11.87 14.01
CA PHE A 9 -49.39 13.29 13.77
C PHE A 9 -50.55 14.29 13.91
N SER A 10 -51.75 13.84 14.32
CA SER A 10 -52.91 14.74 14.50
C SER A 10 -53.05 15.34 15.90
N VAL A 11 -52.12 15.04 16.82
CA VAL A 11 -52.08 15.64 18.16
C VAL A 11 -50.73 16.33 18.31
N SER A 12 -50.78 17.58 18.78
CA SER A 12 -49.66 18.46 19.16
C SER A 12 -48.68 17.79 20.14
N LEU A 13 -47.92 16.79 19.70
CA LEU A 13 -46.76 16.28 20.39
C LEU A 13 -45.52 16.81 19.68
N SER A 14 -44.79 17.67 20.37
CA SER A 14 -43.44 18.08 20.03
C SER A 14 -42.51 16.87 20.07
N LEU A 15 -42.45 16.12 18.96
CA LEU A 15 -41.57 14.98 18.79
C LEU A 15 -40.12 15.47 18.68
N PHE A 16 -39.26 15.03 19.61
CA PHE A 16 -37.83 15.35 19.61
C PHE A 16 -36.98 14.25 18.97
N LEU A 17 -37.42 12.99 19.08
CA LEU A 17 -36.68 11.83 18.59
C LEU A 17 -37.63 10.96 17.77
N CYS A 18 -37.24 10.62 16.54
CA CYS A 18 -37.96 9.68 15.68
C CYS A 18 -37.02 8.53 15.30
N ARG A 19 -37.29 7.33 15.81
CA ARG A 19 -36.50 6.13 15.50
C ARG A 19 -37.37 5.10 14.82
N LEU A 20 -37.12 4.88 13.53
CA LEU A 20 -37.84 3.95 12.67
C LEU A 20 -36.87 3.01 11.96
N ASN A 21 -35.80 2.61 12.63
CA ASN A 21 -34.80 1.70 12.11
C ASN A 21 -35.39 0.29 11.84
N ASN A 22 -34.98 -0.36 10.75
CA ASN A 22 -35.44 -1.70 10.34
C ASN A 22 -36.97 -1.85 10.16
N ASN A 23 -37.65 -0.83 9.62
CA ASN A 23 -39.10 -0.80 9.44
C ASN A 23 -39.57 -0.99 7.99
N SER A 24 -38.69 -1.45 7.08
CA SER A 24 -38.96 -1.57 5.65
C SER A 24 -39.46 -0.26 4.99
N ILE A 25 -38.95 0.88 5.48
CA ILE A 25 -39.26 2.19 4.90
C ILE A 25 -38.62 2.29 3.52
N THR A 26 -39.38 2.86 2.58
CA THR A 26 -38.97 3.12 1.19
C THR A 26 -39.04 4.63 0.90
N GLU A 27 -38.77 5.04 -0.34
CA GLU A 27 -38.94 6.42 -0.80
C GLU A 27 -40.31 7.03 -0.45
N GLU A 28 -41.39 6.26 -0.57
CA GLU A 28 -42.74 6.74 -0.24
C GLU A 28 -42.88 7.10 1.24
N GLY A 29 -42.28 6.28 2.11
CA GLY A 29 -42.23 6.55 3.54
C GLY A 29 -41.38 7.78 3.86
N CYS A 30 -40.23 7.94 3.20
CA CYS A 30 -39.42 9.16 3.33
C CYS A 30 -40.17 10.40 2.88
N ALA A 31 -40.95 10.34 1.79
CA ALA A 31 -41.77 11.45 1.32
C ALA A 31 -42.87 11.80 2.32
N ALA A 32 -43.53 10.80 2.90
CA ALA A 32 -44.55 10.99 3.94
C ALA A 32 -43.96 11.62 5.21
N LEU A 33 -42.82 11.12 5.69
CA LEU A 33 -42.09 11.68 6.83
C LEU A 33 -41.67 13.12 6.58
N THR A 34 -41.09 13.39 5.41
CA THR A 34 -40.65 14.73 5.00
C THR A 34 -41.83 15.71 4.98
N SER A 35 -42.97 15.29 4.40
CA SER A 35 -44.19 16.08 4.37
C SER A 35 -44.72 16.36 5.77
N ALA A 36 -44.72 15.36 6.65
CA ALA A 36 -45.17 15.49 8.03
C ALA A 36 -44.31 16.47 8.83
N PHE A 37 -42.98 16.37 8.76
CA PHE A 37 -42.05 17.24 9.48
C PHE A 37 -42.05 18.68 8.95
N ASN A 38 -42.27 18.88 7.64
CA ASN A 38 -42.39 20.23 7.06
C ASN A 38 -43.75 20.89 7.38
N SER A 39 -44.83 20.11 7.47
CA SER A 39 -46.18 20.65 7.72
C SER A 39 -46.41 21.00 9.19
N ASN A 40 -45.65 20.40 10.10
CA ASN A 40 -45.70 20.67 11.53
C ASN A 40 -44.25 20.85 12.01
N PRO A 41 -43.70 22.09 12.00
CA PRO A 41 -42.29 22.34 12.26
C PRO A 41 -41.91 21.76 13.62
N SER A 42 -41.37 20.55 13.55
CA SER A 42 -41.14 19.69 14.70
C SER A 42 -39.90 20.16 15.43
N ASN A 43 -39.87 20.01 16.75
CA ASN A 43 -38.61 20.11 17.51
C ASN A 43 -37.75 18.84 17.33
N LEU A 44 -37.80 18.22 16.14
CA LEU A 44 -37.10 16.97 15.86
C LEU A 44 -35.60 17.23 15.85
N ILE A 45 -34.92 16.58 16.79
CA ILE A 45 -33.47 16.65 16.99
C ILE A 45 -32.80 15.39 16.43
N GLU A 46 -33.43 14.21 16.56
CA GLU A 46 -32.89 12.94 16.06
C GLU A 46 -33.87 12.24 15.11
N LEU A 47 -33.37 11.82 13.94
CA LEU A 47 -34.06 10.96 12.99
C LEU A 47 -33.18 9.73 12.70
N ASP A 48 -33.65 8.56 13.09
CA ASP A 48 -32.99 7.28 12.81
C ASP A 48 -33.83 6.45 11.85
N LEU A 49 -33.33 6.28 10.63
CA LEU A 49 -33.92 5.46 9.58
C LEU A 49 -33.00 4.30 9.19
N SER A 50 -32.07 3.90 10.06
CA SER A 50 -31.07 2.88 9.74
C SER A 50 -31.69 1.52 9.40
N GLY A 51 -31.08 0.75 8.49
CA GLY A 51 -31.57 -0.58 8.08
C GLY A 51 -32.86 -0.56 7.26
N ASN A 52 -33.20 0.56 6.62
CA ASN A 52 -34.33 0.67 5.70
C ASN A 52 -33.86 0.80 4.25
N LYS A 53 -34.60 0.27 3.28
CA LYS A 53 -34.22 0.33 1.86
C LYS A 53 -34.62 1.67 1.23
N LEU A 54 -33.98 2.74 1.69
CA LEU A 54 -34.29 4.11 1.25
C LEU A 54 -33.82 4.36 -0.18
N GLU A 55 -32.64 3.84 -0.53
CA GLU A 55 -31.95 4.08 -1.79
C GLU A 55 -31.71 5.60 -2.04
N ASN A 56 -31.12 5.95 -3.18
CA ASN A 56 -30.85 7.35 -3.50
C ASN A 56 -32.12 8.20 -3.57
N SER A 57 -33.24 7.62 -4.01
CA SER A 57 -34.50 8.34 -4.17
C SER A 57 -35.14 8.69 -2.82
N GLY A 58 -35.06 7.81 -1.82
CA GLY A 58 -35.46 8.12 -0.45
C GLY A 58 -34.60 9.21 0.16
N ILE A 59 -33.28 9.18 -0.07
CA ILE A 59 -32.37 10.24 0.37
C ILE A 59 -32.71 11.59 -0.25
N GLN A 60 -33.06 11.64 -1.53
CA GLN A 60 -33.51 12.88 -2.16
C GLN A 60 -34.75 13.48 -1.48
N LYS A 61 -35.66 12.65 -0.94
CA LYS A 61 -36.80 13.15 -0.15
C LYS A 61 -36.33 13.71 1.20
N ILE A 62 -35.49 12.97 1.91
CA ILE A 62 -34.92 13.42 3.20
C ILE A 62 -34.14 14.73 3.03
N CYS A 63 -33.42 14.92 1.93
CA CYS A 63 -32.72 16.17 1.64
C CYS A 63 -33.65 17.40 1.58
N LEU A 64 -34.96 17.22 1.32
CA LEU A 64 -35.91 18.32 1.35
C LEU A 64 -36.17 18.85 2.78
N LEU A 65 -35.87 18.07 3.83
CA LEU A 65 -35.92 18.56 5.21
C LEU A 65 -34.93 19.71 5.42
N PHE A 66 -33.73 19.59 4.86
CA PHE A 66 -32.70 20.64 4.93
C PHE A 66 -33.01 21.86 4.05
N LYS A 67 -34.08 21.81 3.24
CA LYS A 67 -34.56 23.00 2.51
C LYS A 67 -35.45 23.91 3.34
N SER A 68 -35.98 23.40 4.45
CA SER A 68 -36.83 24.17 5.35
C SER A 68 -35.99 24.94 6.37
N THR A 69 -36.25 26.23 6.54
CA THR A 69 -35.60 27.07 7.57
C THR A 69 -35.99 26.69 8.99
N GLU A 70 -37.05 25.90 9.15
CA GLU A 70 -37.57 25.45 10.46
C GLU A 70 -37.00 24.10 10.90
N CYS A 71 -36.13 23.48 10.09
CA CYS A 71 -35.55 22.17 10.41
C CYS A 71 -34.52 22.29 11.53
N LYS A 72 -34.78 21.66 12.69
CA LYS A 72 -33.87 21.66 13.86
C LYS A 72 -33.09 20.35 14.03
N LEU A 73 -33.05 19.53 12.99
CA LEU A 73 -32.45 18.20 13.08
C LEU A 73 -30.95 18.29 13.35
N GLU A 74 -30.49 17.69 14.45
CA GLU A 74 -29.09 17.68 14.87
C GLU A 74 -28.43 16.32 14.60
N ASN A 75 -29.18 15.22 14.62
CA ASN A 75 -28.68 13.87 14.45
C ASN A 75 -29.51 13.11 13.39
N LEU A 76 -28.83 12.66 12.33
CA LEU A 76 -29.43 11.86 11.27
C LEU A 76 -28.68 10.55 11.13
N LYS A 77 -29.39 9.43 11.33
CA LYS A 77 -28.85 8.08 11.14
C LYS A 77 -29.51 7.41 9.95
N LEU A 78 -28.68 7.00 9.01
CA LEU A 78 -29.01 6.43 7.72
C LEU A 78 -28.11 5.22 7.42
N SER A 79 -27.69 4.50 8.47
CA SER A 79 -26.82 3.35 8.30
C SER A 79 -27.56 2.23 7.55
N ASP A 80 -26.84 1.47 6.72
CA ASP A 80 -27.38 0.33 5.95
C ASP A 80 -28.67 0.68 5.16
N CYS A 81 -28.67 1.83 4.48
CA CYS A 81 -29.84 2.36 3.76
C CYS A 81 -29.82 2.15 2.24
N SER A 82 -28.87 1.36 1.74
CA SER A 82 -28.61 1.15 0.29
C SER A 82 -28.33 2.45 -0.46
N ILE A 83 -27.66 3.39 0.20
CA ILE A 83 -27.28 4.68 -0.39
C ILE A 83 -26.03 4.48 -1.24
N THR A 84 -26.02 5.03 -2.46
CA THR A 84 -24.83 5.01 -3.32
C THR A 84 -24.24 6.41 -3.47
N GLU A 85 -23.17 6.53 -4.27
CA GLU A 85 -22.49 7.78 -4.58
C GLU A 85 -23.42 8.98 -4.86
N GLU A 86 -24.52 8.77 -5.58
CA GLU A 86 -25.49 9.84 -5.88
C GLU A 86 -26.26 10.33 -4.65
N GLY A 87 -26.61 9.44 -3.72
CA GLY A 87 -27.24 9.81 -2.46
C GLY A 87 -26.30 10.61 -1.56
N TYR A 88 -25.02 10.22 -1.50
CA TYR A 88 -23.99 10.97 -0.78
C TYR A 88 -23.80 12.39 -1.35
N LYS A 89 -23.74 12.53 -2.69
CA LYS A 89 -23.71 13.85 -3.36
C LYS A 89 -24.93 14.69 -3.00
N ALA A 90 -26.13 14.09 -3.02
CA ALA A 90 -27.37 14.77 -2.71
C ALA A 90 -27.40 15.28 -1.27
N LEU A 91 -26.94 14.47 -0.30
CA LEU A 91 -26.79 14.89 1.10
C LEU A 91 -25.80 16.03 1.24
N ALA A 92 -24.61 15.89 0.65
CA ALA A 92 -23.58 16.92 0.73
C ALA A 92 -24.05 18.27 0.16
N SER A 93 -24.74 18.25 -0.98
CA SER A 93 -25.31 19.44 -1.62
C SER A 93 -26.42 20.08 -0.77
N ALA A 94 -27.32 19.26 -0.21
CA ALA A 94 -28.40 19.74 0.65
C ALA A 94 -27.87 20.41 1.92
N LEU A 95 -26.82 19.85 2.52
CA LEU A 95 -26.19 20.36 3.74
C LEU A 95 -25.36 21.65 3.50
N ARG A 96 -24.89 21.92 2.27
CA ARG A 96 -24.28 23.22 1.92
C ARG A 96 -25.29 24.32 1.65
N SER A 97 -26.45 23.96 1.11
CA SER A 97 -27.39 24.91 0.51
C SER A 97 -28.20 25.70 1.53
N ASN A 98 -28.18 25.34 2.82
CA ASN A 98 -28.88 26.02 3.90
C ASN A 98 -28.12 25.85 5.22
N PRO A 99 -28.27 26.75 6.21
CA PRO A 99 -27.72 26.51 7.53
C PRO A 99 -28.39 25.25 8.11
N SER A 100 -27.70 24.13 8.00
CA SER A 100 -28.12 22.88 8.62
C SER A 100 -27.74 22.94 10.10
N HIS A 101 -28.68 22.59 10.98
CA HIS A 101 -28.40 22.36 12.40
C HIS A 101 -27.77 20.98 12.65
N LEU A 102 -27.51 20.21 11.58
CA LEU A 102 -27.01 18.85 11.68
C LEU A 102 -25.58 18.83 12.24
N ILE A 103 -25.42 18.15 13.38
CA ILE A 103 -24.18 17.97 14.12
C ILE A 103 -23.60 16.57 13.84
N GLU A 104 -24.45 15.56 13.78
CA GLU A 104 -24.06 14.17 13.55
C GLU A 104 -24.79 13.54 12.36
N LEU A 105 -24.01 12.88 11.50
CA LEU A 105 -24.51 12.13 10.35
C LEU A 105 -23.89 10.73 10.33
N ASP A 106 -24.72 9.70 10.48
CA ASP A 106 -24.31 8.30 10.33
C ASP A 106 -24.80 7.72 9.00
N LEU A 107 -23.85 7.32 8.16
CA LEU A 107 -24.02 6.73 6.84
C LEU A 107 -23.30 5.38 6.74
N THR A 108 -22.94 4.76 7.87
CA THR A 108 -22.22 3.47 7.91
C THR A 108 -22.95 2.39 7.12
N GLY A 109 -22.23 1.50 6.44
CA GLY A 109 -22.84 0.39 5.70
C GLY A 109 -23.49 0.79 4.35
N ASN A 110 -23.17 1.97 3.84
CA ASN A 110 -23.55 2.42 2.50
C ASN A 110 -22.32 2.55 1.59
N ASP A 111 -22.52 2.88 0.30
CA ASP A 111 -21.43 3.04 -0.66
C ASP A 111 -21.28 4.49 -1.13
N PRO A 112 -20.33 5.27 -0.58
CA PRO A 112 -20.13 6.65 -0.98
C PRO A 112 -19.54 6.81 -2.39
N GLY A 113 -18.92 5.77 -2.97
CA GLY A 113 -18.07 5.95 -4.15
C GLY A 113 -16.96 6.99 -3.95
N GLN A 114 -16.15 7.25 -4.98
CA GLN A 114 -15.05 8.23 -4.85
C GLN A 114 -15.57 9.65 -4.76
N SER A 115 -16.58 9.98 -5.57
CA SER A 115 -17.02 11.36 -5.64
C SER A 115 -17.96 11.71 -4.48
N GLY A 116 -18.67 10.75 -3.87
CA GLY A 116 -19.41 10.98 -2.63
C GLY A 116 -18.47 11.24 -1.44
N VAL A 117 -17.38 10.46 -1.30
CA VAL A 117 -16.31 10.76 -0.32
C VAL A 117 -15.76 12.17 -0.53
N LYS A 118 -15.47 12.54 -1.79
CA LYS A 118 -15.00 13.89 -2.12
C LYS A 118 -16.01 14.97 -1.70
N GLN A 119 -17.29 14.82 -2.06
CA GLN A 119 -18.31 15.82 -1.73
C GLN A 119 -18.52 15.96 -0.22
N LEU A 120 -18.42 14.86 0.54
CA LEU A 120 -18.45 14.91 2.01
C LEU A 120 -17.21 15.60 2.57
N ASN A 121 -16.02 15.29 2.07
CA ASN A 121 -14.80 15.96 2.52
C ASN A 121 -14.83 17.47 2.20
N ASP A 122 -15.29 17.86 1.02
CA ASP A 122 -15.50 19.26 0.63
C ASP A 122 -16.53 19.96 1.55
N LEU A 123 -17.60 19.24 1.94
CA LEU A 123 -18.57 19.75 2.92
C LEU A 123 -17.93 19.97 4.30
N LEU A 124 -17.10 19.04 4.79
CA LEU A 124 -16.44 19.18 6.09
C LEU A 124 -15.41 20.30 6.13
N GLN A 125 -14.88 20.70 4.97
CA GLN A 125 -13.97 21.84 4.84
C GLN A 125 -14.70 23.18 4.67
N ASP A 126 -16.03 23.17 4.45
CA ASP A 126 -16.83 24.39 4.33
C ASP A 126 -16.93 25.08 5.70
N PRO A 127 -16.50 26.36 5.84
CA PRO A 127 -16.57 27.09 7.11
C PRO A 127 -17.99 27.24 7.69
N ASN A 128 -19.03 27.10 6.87
CA ASN A 128 -20.42 27.19 7.31
C ASN A 128 -20.97 25.84 7.78
N CYS A 129 -20.25 24.74 7.55
CA CYS A 129 -20.67 23.41 7.94
C CYS A 129 -20.71 23.28 9.47
N GLN A 130 -21.86 22.85 9.99
CA GLN A 130 -22.05 22.62 11.44
C GLN A 130 -21.78 21.16 11.84
N LEU A 131 -21.57 20.25 10.87
CA LEU A 131 -21.28 18.85 11.15
C LEU A 131 -19.98 18.73 11.93
N LYS A 132 -20.07 18.06 13.08
CA LYS A 132 -18.91 17.72 13.91
C LYS A 132 -18.51 16.26 13.74
N THR A 133 -19.49 15.41 13.48
CA THR A 133 -19.26 13.97 13.35
C THR A 133 -19.94 13.45 12.10
N ILE A 134 -19.15 12.78 11.26
CA ILE A 134 -19.65 11.93 10.18
C ILE A 134 -19.12 10.52 10.40
N ARG A 135 -19.95 9.51 10.14
CA ARG A 135 -19.55 8.10 10.19
C ARG A 135 -19.97 7.45 8.89
N PHE A 136 -19.04 6.88 8.17
CA PHE A 136 -19.37 6.09 6.97
C PHE A 136 -18.39 4.94 6.72
N LEU A 137 -17.28 4.87 7.44
CA LEU A 137 -16.40 3.71 7.44
C LEU A 137 -16.96 2.58 8.31
N LYS A 138 -16.51 1.34 8.05
CA LYS A 138 -17.05 0.13 8.69
C LYS A 138 -16.82 0.05 10.19
N SER A 139 -15.85 0.78 10.71
CA SER A 139 -15.52 0.75 12.14
C SER A 139 -15.16 2.14 12.67
N PRO A 140 -15.44 2.40 13.97
CA PRO A 140 -14.97 3.63 14.63
C PRO A 140 -13.45 3.79 14.56
N ALA A 141 -12.70 2.67 14.64
CA ALA A 141 -11.25 2.67 14.52
C ALA A 141 -10.78 3.18 13.15
N ALA A 142 -11.42 2.75 12.07
CA ALA A 142 -11.13 3.25 10.72
C ALA A 142 -11.47 4.75 10.58
N GLU A 143 -12.60 5.20 11.14
CA GLU A 143 -13.02 6.61 11.12
C GLU A 143 -12.02 7.50 11.90
N GLU A 144 -11.59 7.06 13.08
CA GLU A 144 -10.57 7.76 13.88
C GLU A 144 -9.24 7.87 13.15
N ALA A 145 -8.77 6.78 12.53
CA ALA A 145 -7.55 6.80 11.71
C ALA A 145 -7.70 7.72 10.49
N CYS A 146 -8.84 7.67 9.80
CA CYS A 146 -9.12 8.52 8.64
C CYS A 146 -9.10 10.00 9.02
N ASN A 147 -9.75 10.36 10.13
CA ASN A 147 -9.80 11.73 10.63
C ASN A 147 -8.43 12.24 11.08
N TYR A 148 -7.67 11.42 11.81
CA TYR A 148 -6.30 11.74 12.20
C TYR A 148 -5.42 12.00 10.97
N LEU A 149 -5.44 11.08 10.00
CA LEU A 149 -4.64 11.23 8.78
C LEU A 149 -5.10 12.41 7.92
N THR A 150 -6.41 12.68 7.84
CA THR A 150 -6.93 13.86 7.14
C THR A 150 -6.39 15.15 7.75
N LYS A 151 -6.32 15.22 9.08
CA LYS A 151 -5.74 16.37 9.80
C LYS A 151 -4.24 16.51 9.55
N VAL A 152 -3.49 15.40 9.58
CA VAL A 152 -2.04 15.41 9.38
C VAL A 152 -1.65 15.71 7.92
N LEU A 153 -2.42 15.21 6.96
CA LEU A 153 -2.12 15.31 5.53
C LEU A 153 -2.79 16.51 4.85
N GLY A 154 -3.80 17.12 5.48
CA GLY A 154 -4.65 18.15 4.88
C GLY A 154 -5.62 17.65 3.80
N LYS A 155 -5.69 16.33 3.59
CA LYS A 155 -6.56 15.67 2.60
C LYS A 155 -6.94 14.28 3.07
N SER A 156 -8.15 13.84 2.73
CA SER A 156 -8.64 12.52 3.13
C SER A 156 -7.81 11.39 2.52
N PRO A 157 -7.35 10.40 3.30
CA PRO A 157 -6.62 9.24 2.79
C PRO A 157 -7.47 8.36 1.86
N LEU A 158 -8.81 8.44 1.97
CA LEU A 158 -9.74 7.68 1.11
C LEU A 158 -9.76 8.16 -0.35
N LEU A 159 -9.21 9.35 -0.62
CA LEU A 159 -9.06 9.92 -1.96
C LEU A 159 -7.70 9.59 -2.59
N LEU A 160 -6.85 8.83 -1.89
CA LEU A 160 -5.49 8.52 -2.31
C LEU A 160 -5.37 7.07 -2.78
N THR A 161 -4.49 6.87 -3.75
CA THR A 161 -3.99 5.54 -4.14
C THR A 161 -2.62 5.24 -3.52
N GLU A 162 -1.89 6.29 -3.15
CA GLU A 162 -0.61 6.21 -2.46
C GLU A 162 -0.64 7.06 -1.18
N LEU A 163 -0.28 6.44 -0.06
CA LEU A 163 -0.18 7.07 1.25
C LEU A 163 1.27 7.06 1.72
N ASP A 164 1.84 8.25 1.89
CA ASP A 164 3.20 8.42 2.40
C ASP A 164 3.18 8.99 3.82
N LEU A 165 3.53 8.14 4.79
CA LEU A 165 3.68 8.46 6.21
C LEU A 165 5.13 8.38 6.66
N SER A 166 6.08 8.43 5.72
CA SER A 166 7.51 8.39 6.02
C SER A 166 7.93 9.53 6.96
N LYS A 167 8.92 9.28 7.83
CA LYS A 167 9.49 10.24 8.81
C LYS A 167 8.48 10.76 9.85
N ASP A 168 8.16 9.90 10.82
CA ASP A 168 7.43 10.19 12.06
C ASP A 168 6.08 10.91 11.96
N LYS A 169 5.47 10.97 10.77
CA LYS A 169 4.06 11.39 10.63
C LYS A 169 3.08 10.40 11.30
N LEU A 170 3.58 9.24 11.71
CA LEU A 170 2.84 8.22 12.44
C LEU A 170 2.67 8.54 13.93
N GLY A 171 3.46 9.44 14.53
CA GLY A 171 3.38 9.91 15.93
C GLY A 171 2.45 9.11 16.87
N ASP A 172 1.22 9.60 17.04
CA ASP A 172 0.19 9.04 17.94
C ASP A 172 -0.81 8.07 17.25
N LEU A 173 -0.59 7.73 15.97
CA LEU A 173 -1.51 6.86 15.23
C LEU A 173 -1.41 5.43 15.75
N ASP A 174 -2.49 4.98 16.38
CA ASP A 174 -2.64 3.59 16.79
C ASP A 174 -2.65 2.66 15.57
N TRP A 175 -1.71 1.71 15.53
CA TRP A 175 -1.57 0.74 14.46
C TRP A 175 -2.85 -0.08 14.22
N GLU A 176 -3.62 -0.39 15.27
CA GLU A 176 -4.89 -1.13 15.13
C GLU A 176 -5.96 -0.29 14.42
N LYS A 177 -5.93 1.03 14.64
CA LYS A 177 -6.83 1.95 13.93
C LYS A 177 -6.38 2.12 12.49
N PHE A 178 -5.06 2.19 12.26
CA PHE A 178 -4.52 2.27 10.92
C PHE A 178 -4.82 1.02 10.09
N SER A 179 -4.70 -0.18 10.67
CA SER A 179 -5.08 -1.42 9.98
C SER A 179 -6.56 -1.46 9.66
N ALA A 180 -7.43 -1.03 10.58
CA ALA A 180 -8.86 -0.94 10.33
C ALA A 180 -9.18 -0.04 9.12
N LEU A 181 -8.47 1.07 8.95
CA LEU A 181 -8.60 1.93 7.77
C LEU A 181 -8.10 1.24 6.49
N LEU A 182 -6.93 0.58 6.54
CA LEU A 182 -6.37 -0.12 5.36
C LEU A 182 -7.25 -1.28 4.89
N MET A 183 -7.92 -1.96 5.82
CA MET A 183 -8.84 -3.08 5.54
C MET A 183 -10.27 -2.63 5.21
N ASP A 184 -10.58 -1.34 5.33
CA ASP A 184 -11.89 -0.81 4.97
C ASP A 184 -12.11 -0.89 3.44
N SER A 185 -13.33 -1.24 3.01
CA SER A 185 -13.65 -1.37 1.58
C SER A 185 -13.62 -0.05 0.81
N HIS A 186 -13.74 1.07 1.52
CA HIS A 186 -13.65 2.40 0.94
C HIS A 186 -12.19 2.85 0.76
N SER A 187 -11.21 2.18 1.38
CA SER A 187 -9.80 2.43 1.11
C SER A 187 -9.46 2.06 -0.33
N LYS A 188 -8.78 2.98 -1.02
CA LYS A 188 -8.26 2.79 -2.39
C LYS A 188 -6.73 2.78 -2.43
N LEU A 189 -6.11 2.54 -1.28
CA LEU A 189 -4.66 2.56 -1.14
C LEU A 189 -4.05 1.30 -1.76
N GLU A 190 -3.37 1.50 -2.88
CA GLU A 190 -2.54 0.49 -3.54
C GLU A 190 -1.09 0.57 -3.08
N LYS A 191 -0.67 1.70 -2.52
CA LYS A 191 0.71 1.93 -2.08
C LYS A 191 0.79 2.58 -0.72
N ILE A 192 1.64 2.04 0.15
CA ILE A 192 1.99 2.68 1.43
C ILE A 192 3.50 2.85 1.55
N LYS A 193 3.91 4.03 2.01
CA LYS A 193 5.30 4.35 2.34
C LYS A 193 5.39 4.67 3.83
N LEU A 194 6.15 3.86 4.53
CA LEU A 194 6.41 3.89 5.97
C LEU A 194 7.93 3.92 6.20
N ASN A 195 8.63 4.72 5.39
CA ASN A 195 10.09 4.80 5.43
C ASN A 195 10.54 5.61 6.65
N ASN A 196 11.66 5.24 7.26
CA ASN A 196 12.19 5.96 8.44
C ASN A 196 11.11 6.07 9.53
N CYS A 197 10.44 4.95 9.83
CA CYS A 197 9.44 4.87 10.88
C CYS A 197 9.93 3.90 11.97
N GLU A 198 9.69 4.24 13.24
CA GLU A 198 10.00 3.36 14.36
C GLU A 198 8.95 2.25 14.46
N LEU A 199 9.18 1.16 13.74
CA LEU A 199 8.32 -0.01 13.76
C LEU A 199 8.72 -0.94 14.91
N THR A 200 7.72 -1.40 15.64
CA THR A 200 7.84 -2.45 16.65
C THR A 200 7.35 -3.78 16.08
N GLU A 201 7.69 -4.88 16.74
CA GLU A 201 7.14 -6.21 16.43
C GLU A 201 5.60 -6.21 16.41
N LYS A 202 4.97 -5.48 17.35
CA LYS A 202 3.51 -5.32 17.39
C LYS A 202 2.98 -4.67 16.11
N SER A 203 3.59 -3.58 15.64
CA SER A 203 3.17 -2.95 14.38
C SER A 203 3.39 -3.84 13.17
N CYS A 204 4.45 -4.67 13.16
CA CYS A 204 4.68 -5.65 12.10
C CYS A 204 3.60 -6.73 12.08
N SER A 205 3.17 -7.22 13.24
CA SER A 205 2.07 -8.19 13.35
C SER A 205 0.72 -7.59 12.88
N VAL A 206 0.50 -6.32 13.16
CA VAL A 206 -0.66 -5.58 12.63
C VAL A 206 -0.59 -5.45 11.10
N LEU A 207 0.57 -5.11 10.53
CA LEU A 207 0.76 -5.10 9.07
C LEU A 207 0.58 -6.49 8.46
N ALA A 208 1.02 -7.56 9.13
CA ALA A 208 0.78 -8.94 8.70
C ALA A 208 -0.72 -9.28 8.63
N THR A 209 -1.53 -8.74 9.56
CA THR A 209 -2.99 -8.86 9.56
C THR A 209 -3.61 -8.15 8.35
N VAL A 210 -3.09 -6.97 7.99
CA VAL A 210 -3.51 -6.24 6.78
C VAL A 210 -3.20 -7.06 5.52
N LEU A 211 -1.99 -7.62 5.42
CA LEU A 211 -1.58 -8.47 4.30
C LEU A 211 -2.37 -9.79 4.22
N SER A 212 -2.82 -10.31 5.37
CA SER A 212 -3.69 -11.49 5.46
C SER A 212 -5.17 -11.22 5.16
N SER A 213 -5.52 -9.97 4.83
CA SER A 213 -6.88 -9.54 4.56
C SER A 213 -7.04 -9.18 3.08
N LYS A 214 -8.30 -9.14 2.60
CA LYS A 214 -8.64 -8.77 1.22
C LYS A 214 -8.47 -7.26 0.97
N THR A 215 -7.22 -6.80 1.00
CA THR A 215 -6.84 -5.44 0.66
C THR A 215 -6.41 -5.37 -0.80
N ILE A 216 -6.41 -4.16 -1.37
CA ILE A 216 -5.92 -3.93 -2.74
C ILE A 216 -4.43 -3.51 -2.77
N LEU A 217 -3.74 -3.60 -1.63
CA LEU A 217 -2.38 -3.09 -1.48
C LEU A 217 -1.41 -3.86 -2.39
N LYS A 218 -0.65 -3.12 -3.21
CA LYS A 218 0.30 -3.66 -4.19
C LYS A 218 1.75 -3.35 -3.83
N GLU A 219 2.01 -2.23 -3.17
CA GLU A 219 3.36 -1.79 -2.81
C GLU A 219 3.42 -1.35 -1.34
N MET A 220 4.38 -1.91 -0.60
CA MET A 220 4.68 -1.50 0.75
C MET A 220 6.18 -1.18 0.84
N ASN A 221 6.49 0.07 1.18
CA ASN A 221 7.86 0.53 1.33
C ASN A 221 8.14 0.84 2.80
N LEU A 222 9.08 0.12 3.37
CA LEU A 222 9.49 0.15 4.78
C LEU A 222 10.98 0.49 4.91
N ASN A 223 11.59 1.06 3.87
CA ASN A 223 13.03 1.33 3.85
C ASN A 223 13.46 2.22 5.02
N ASN A 224 14.65 1.96 5.56
CA ASN A 224 15.22 2.70 6.70
C ASN A 224 14.36 2.61 7.97
N SER A 225 13.55 1.56 8.13
CA SER A 225 12.76 1.31 9.34
C SER A 225 13.35 0.10 10.06
N ARG A 226 13.60 0.22 11.36
CA ARG A 226 14.24 -0.85 12.15
C ARG A 226 13.22 -1.93 12.49
N LEU A 227 13.05 -2.92 11.61
CA LEU A 227 12.11 -4.02 11.82
C LEU A 227 12.67 -5.14 12.68
N LEU A 228 14.00 -5.39 12.58
CA LEU A 228 14.66 -6.60 13.07
C LEU A 228 14.09 -7.88 12.41
N ASP A 229 14.76 -9.01 12.62
CA ASP A 229 14.35 -10.28 12.03
C ASP A 229 12.98 -10.77 12.54
N SER A 230 12.62 -10.47 13.79
CA SER A 230 11.30 -10.81 14.36
C SER A 230 10.16 -10.07 13.66
N GLY A 231 10.33 -8.77 13.39
CA GLY A 231 9.32 -7.98 12.69
C GLY A 231 9.10 -8.44 11.25
N VAL A 232 10.18 -8.80 10.54
CA VAL A 232 10.08 -9.37 9.18
C VAL A 232 9.39 -10.73 9.19
N LYS A 233 9.68 -11.58 10.17
CA LYS A 233 9.03 -12.88 10.30
C LYS A 233 7.50 -12.74 10.38
N GLU A 234 7.00 -11.78 11.17
CA GLU A 234 5.57 -11.46 11.24
C GLU A 234 5.01 -11.06 9.87
N ILE A 235 5.66 -10.11 9.18
CA ILE A 235 5.23 -9.65 7.85
C ILE A 235 5.17 -10.83 6.85
N CYS A 236 6.16 -11.72 6.89
CA CYS A 236 6.23 -12.89 6.02
C CYS A 236 5.06 -13.88 6.24
N GLU A 237 4.52 -14.00 7.45
CA GLU A 237 3.28 -14.78 7.67
C GLU A 237 2.09 -14.19 6.90
N GLY A 238 1.99 -12.86 6.86
CA GLY A 238 0.99 -12.17 6.05
C GLY A 238 1.18 -12.34 4.54
N LEU A 239 2.43 -12.29 4.06
CA LEU A 239 2.76 -12.45 2.64
C LEU A 239 2.44 -13.85 2.10
N LYS A 240 2.50 -14.88 2.95
CA LYS A 240 2.16 -16.28 2.57
C LYS A 240 0.66 -16.49 2.37
N ASN A 241 -0.18 -15.58 2.85
CA ASN A 241 -1.62 -15.74 2.79
C ASN A 241 -2.12 -15.69 1.32
N PRO A 242 -2.96 -16.64 0.86
CA PRO A 242 -3.50 -16.65 -0.50
C PRO A 242 -4.32 -15.42 -0.92
N VAL A 243 -4.83 -14.63 0.04
CA VAL A 243 -5.54 -13.39 -0.29
C VAL A 243 -4.61 -12.18 -0.43
N CYS A 244 -3.33 -12.33 -0.08
CA CYS A 244 -2.35 -11.26 -0.17
C CYS A 244 -2.04 -10.96 -1.64
N GLU A 245 -2.29 -9.72 -2.06
CA GLU A 245 -2.03 -9.26 -3.43
C GLU A 245 -0.82 -8.32 -3.55
N LEU A 246 0.01 -8.24 -2.49
CA LEU A 246 1.20 -7.39 -2.47
C LEU A 246 2.22 -7.89 -3.50
N LYS A 247 2.70 -6.98 -4.35
CA LYS A 247 3.65 -7.26 -5.43
C LYS A 247 5.04 -6.72 -5.16
N ILE A 248 5.13 -5.59 -4.46
CA ILE A 248 6.39 -4.87 -4.24
C ILE A 248 6.57 -4.68 -2.73
N LEU A 249 7.68 -5.19 -2.22
CA LEU A 249 8.09 -5.01 -0.83
C LEU A 249 9.51 -4.46 -0.78
N LYS A 250 9.68 -3.31 -0.14
CA LYS A 250 10.97 -2.65 0.01
C LYS A 250 11.35 -2.58 1.48
N LEU A 251 12.50 -3.16 1.81
CA LEU A 251 13.05 -3.35 3.15
C LEU A 251 14.55 -3.02 3.17
N SER A 252 14.97 -2.05 2.37
CA SER A 252 16.35 -1.58 2.33
C SER A 252 16.73 -0.94 3.66
N LYS A 253 17.87 -1.34 4.23
CA LYS A 253 18.41 -0.81 5.49
C LYS A 253 17.42 -0.93 6.66
N CYS A 254 16.99 -2.15 6.96
CA CYS A 254 16.00 -2.45 7.99
C CYS A 254 16.56 -3.25 9.19
N ASP A 255 17.89 -3.29 9.32
CA ASP A 255 18.64 -4.09 10.32
C ASP A 255 18.34 -5.60 10.24
N LEU A 256 18.23 -6.13 9.02
CA LEU A 256 17.97 -7.56 8.78
C LEU A 256 19.29 -8.35 8.75
N THR A 257 19.21 -9.60 9.23
CA THR A 257 20.30 -10.58 9.16
C THR A 257 19.89 -11.81 8.35
N ASP A 258 20.72 -12.84 8.32
CA ASP A 258 20.42 -14.11 7.68
C ASP A 258 19.21 -14.82 8.27
N GLU A 259 18.84 -14.54 9.53
CA GLU A 259 17.64 -15.12 10.14
C GLU A 259 16.36 -14.77 9.36
N SER A 260 16.25 -13.52 8.86
CA SER A 260 15.13 -13.07 8.02
C SER A 260 15.02 -13.83 6.69
N CYS A 261 16.14 -14.28 6.14
CA CYS A 261 16.18 -14.93 4.83
C CYS A 261 15.42 -16.26 4.81
N SER A 262 15.39 -16.99 5.93
CA SER A 262 14.59 -18.22 6.06
C SER A 262 13.09 -17.96 5.88
N ALA A 263 12.58 -16.85 6.43
CA ALA A 263 11.19 -16.45 6.31
C ALA A 263 10.87 -16.07 4.86
N PHE A 264 11.73 -15.27 4.21
CA PHE A 264 11.57 -14.93 2.80
C PHE A 264 11.67 -16.14 1.88
N ALA A 265 12.59 -17.06 2.12
CA ALA A 265 12.69 -18.30 1.34
C ALA A 265 11.36 -19.06 1.32
N SER A 266 10.70 -19.15 2.48
CA SER A 266 9.36 -19.74 2.59
C SER A 266 8.26 -18.94 1.88
N VAL A 267 8.36 -17.60 1.78
CA VAL A 267 7.45 -16.78 0.97
C VAL A 267 7.68 -17.02 -0.53
N LEU A 268 8.94 -17.04 -0.96
CA LEU A 268 9.33 -17.14 -2.37
C LEU A 268 9.01 -18.51 -2.96
N SER A 269 9.16 -19.58 -2.16
CA SER A 269 8.80 -20.94 -2.55
C SER A 269 7.31 -21.23 -2.48
N SER A 270 6.47 -20.26 -2.09
CA SER A 270 5.04 -20.46 -1.88
C SER A 270 4.23 -20.16 -3.14
N ASP A 271 3.39 -21.10 -3.56
CA ASP A 271 2.50 -20.93 -4.72
C ASP A 271 1.48 -19.80 -4.54
N SER A 272 1.13 -19.44 -3.30
CA SER A 272 0.21 -18.34 -3.01
C SER A 272 0.85 -16.96 -3.11
N SER A 273 2.18 -16.87 -3.18
CA SER A 273 2.86 -15.58 -3.16
C SER A 273 2.57 -14.74 -4.41
N SER A 274 2.13 -13.50 -4.17
CA SER A 274 1.93 -12.48 -5.19
C SER A 274 3.16 -11.58 -5.40
N LEU A 275 4.23 -11.79 -4.62
CA LEU A 275 5.41 -10.93 -4.64
C LEU A 275 6.15 -11.05 -5.98
N ARG A 276 6.57 -9.90 -6.52
CA ARG A 276 7.29 -9.76 -7.80
C ARG A 276 8.56 -8.94 -7.66
N ASP A 277 8.61 -8.01 -6.72
CA ASP A 277 9.75 -7.12 -6.50
C ASP A 277 10.08 -7.08 -5.01
N LEU A 278 11.29 -7.49 -4.66
CA LEU A 278 11.79 -7.54 -3.30
C LEU A 278 13.14 -6.81 -3.21
N ASP A 279 13.17 -5.73 -2.42
CA ASP A 279 14.39 -4.99 -2.11
C ASP A 279 14.82 -5.24 -0.66
N LEU A 280 15.94 -5.95 -0.50
CA LEU A 280 16.59 -6.24 0.78
C LEU A 280 17.96 -5.57 0.90
N SER A 281 18.27 -4.60 0.03
CA SER A 281 19.58 -3.96 0.00
C SER A 281 20.00 -3.34 1.34
N ASN A 282 21.29 -3.13 1.54
CA ASN A 282 21.84 -2.47 2.74
C ASN A 282 21.47 -3.18 4.05
N ASN A 283 21.35 -4.51 4.05
CA ASN A 283 21.14 -5.34 5.24
C ASN A 283 22.26 -6.37 5.40
N ASN A 284 22.59 -6.80 6.62
CA ASN A 284 23.73 -7.69 6.83
C ASN A 284 23.38 -9.18 6.67
N LEU A 285 22.91 -9.55 5.47
CA LEU A 285 22.39 -10.89 5.18
C LEU A 285 23.49 -11.96 5.08
N GLN A 286 24.70 -11.57 4.66
CA GLN A 286 25.85 -12.47 4.49
C GLN A 286 25.58 -13.64 3.53
N ASP A 287 26.57 -14.54 3.37
CA ASP A 287 26.43 -15.70 2.48
C ASP A 287 25.36 -16.68 2.97
N SER A 288 25.23 -16.89 4.28
CA SER A 288 24.22 -17.78 4.87
C SER A 288 22.79 -17.36 4.54
N GLY A 289 22.49 -16.05 4.60
CA GLY A 289 21.19 -15.52 4.20
C GLY A 289 20.92 -15.72 2.72
N VAL A 290 21.94 -15.55 1.87
CA VAL A 290 21.83 -15.75 0.43
C VAL A 290 21.64 -17.23 0.06
N GLU A 291 22.29 -18.15 0.77
CA GLU A 291 22.05 -19.59 0.61
C GLU A 291 20.57 -19.94 0.87
N LEU A 292 19.99 -19.40 1.96
CA LEU A 292 18.57 -19.59 2.28
C LEU A 292 17.66 -18.98 1.21
N LEU A 293 17.93 -17.76 0.76
CA LEU A 293 17.15 -17.14 -0.33
C LEU A 293 17.27 -17.94 -1.62
N SER A 294 18.46 -18.48 -1.91
CA SER A 294 18.73 -19.31 -3.09
C SER A 294 17.89 -20.58 -3.09
N ASP A 295 17.59 -21.17 -1.93
CA ASP A 295 16.65 -22.29 -1.81
C ASP A 295 15.21 -21.88 -2.16
N GLY A 296 14.77 -20.68 -1.74
CA GLY A 296 13.45 -20.15 -2.06
C GLY A 296 13.28 -19.69 -3.52
N LEU A 297 14.37 -19.35 -4.20
CA LEU A 297 14.38 -18.94 -5.62
C LEU A 297 14.30 -20.13 -6.61
N LYS A 298 14.33 -21.38 -6.11
CA LYS A 298 14.17 -22.60 -6.92
C LYS A 298 12.72 -22.73 -7.41
N GLU A 299 12.30 -23.93 -7.79
CA GLU A 299 11.04 -24.21 -8.52
C GLU A 299 9.83 -23.38 -8.04
N ASN A 300 9.05 -22.85 -8.99
CA ASN A 300 7.81 -22.07 -8.78
C ASN A 300 7.94 -20.66 -8.17
N CYS A 301 9.16 -20.15 -7.93
CA CYS A 301 9.33 -18.75 -7.54
C CYS A 301 8.84 -17.78 -8.63
N LYS A 302 7.94 -16.88 -8.26
CA LYS A 302 7.33 -15.88 -9.16
C LYS A 302 8.03 -14.51 -9.12
N LEU A 303 9.09 -14.38 -8.33
CA LEU A 303 9.79 -13.11 -8.16
C LEU A 303 10.43 -12.67 -9.48
N GLU A 304 10.24 -11.42 -9.86
CA GLU A 304 10.75 -10.81 -11.08
C GLU A 304 11.97 -9.92 -10.82
N LYS A 305 12.04 -9.30 -9.65
CA LYS A 305 13.13 -8.41 -9.25
C LYS A 305 13.59 -8.71 -7.83
N LEU A 306 14.90 -8.83 -7.66
CA LEU A 306 15.54 -9.00 -6.37
C LEU A 306 16.71 -8.03 -6.24
N CYS A 307 16.70 -7.20 -5.20
CA CYS A 307 17.82 -6.32 -4.87
C CYS A 307 18.47 -6.78 -3.56
N LEU A 308 19.74 -7.15 -3.67
CA LEU A 308 20.63 -7.60 -2.59
C LEU A 308 21.91 -6.73 -2.58
N SER A 309 21.81 -5.48 -3.04
CA SER A 309 22.92 -4.54 -3.05
C SER A 309 23.41 -4.25 -1.63
N ASP A 310 24.72 -4.18 -1.41
CA ASP A 310 25.35 -3.91 -0.11
C ASP A 310 24.84 -4.83 1.02
N CYS A 311 24.86 -6.16 0.79
CA CYS A 311 24.36 -7.17 1.73
C CYS A 311 25.42 -8.03 2.43
N SER A 312 26.70 -7.60 2.39
CA SER A 312 27.85 -8.35 2.93
C SER A 312 28.05 -9.74 2.28
N ILE A 313 27.71 -9.87 1.00
CA ILE A 313 27.81 -11.15 0.26
C ILE A 313 29.25 -11.33 -0.25
N THR A 314 29.81 -12.52 -0.08
CA THR A 314 31.15 -12.91 -0.54
C THR A 314 31.09 -13.99 -1.64
N GLU A 315 32.23 -14.54 -2.05
CA GLU A 315 32.30 -15.52 -3.15
C GLU A 315 31.33 -16.71 -2.98
N GLU A 316 31.07 -17.16 -1.75
CA GLU A 316 30.18 -18.30 -1.47
C GLU A 316 28.70 -17.97 -1.74
N GLY A 317 28.21 -16.80 -1.35
CA GLY A 317 26.84 -16.38 -1.65
C GLY A 317 26.61 -16.20 -3.16
N TYR A 318 27.62 -15.73 -3.90
CA TYR A 318 27.56 -15.66 -5.36
C TYR A 318 27.49 -17.06 -6.00
N LYS A 319 28.23 -18.05 -5.49
CA LYS A 319 28.11 -19.46 -5.93
C LYS A 319 26.71 -20.01 -5.69
N ALA A 320 26.14 -19.74 -4.51
CA ALA A 320 24.80 -20.18 -4.16
C ALA A 320 23.74 -19.61 -5.12
N LEU A 321 23.79 -18.30 -5.39
CA LEU A 321 22.89 -17.65 -6.36
C LEU A 321 23.08 -18.20 -7.78
N ALA A 322 24.32 -18.36 -8.23
CA ALA A 322 24.58 -18.93 -9.55
C ALA A 322 24.01 -20.34 -9.69
N SER A 323 24.12 -21.17 -8.64
CA SER A 323 23.53 -22.51 -8.60
C SER A 323 21.99 -22.47 -8.67
N ALA A 324 21.35 -21.57 -7.91
CA ALA A 324 19.90 -21.40 -7.95
C ALA A 324 19.40 -20.93 -9.33
N LEU A 325 20.12 -19.99 -9.96
CA LEU A 325 19.77 -19.46 -11.28
C LEU A 325 19.98 -20.49 -12.42
N ARG A 326 20.91 -21.45 -12.27
CA ARG A 326 21.05 -22.59 -13.22
C ARG A 326 19.93 -23.61 -13.10
N SER A 327 19.37 -23.78 -11.91
CA SER A 327 18.48 -24.91 -11.59
C SER A 327 17.00 -24.68 -11.90
N ASN A 328 16.60 -23.48 -12.37
CA ASN A 328 15.20 -23.21 -12.70
C ASN A 328 15.04 -22.07 -13.74
N PRO A 329 14.06 -22.12 -14.66
CA PRO A 329 13.61 -20.98 -15.47
C PRO A 329 13.02 -19.88 -14.58
N SER A 330 13.88 -19.06 -13.97
CA SER A 330 13.46 -18.01 -13.07
C SER A 330 12.59 -16.99 -13.79
N HIS A 331 11.41 -16.67 -13.25
CA HIS A 331 10.71 -15.42 -13.57
C HIS A 331 11.54 -14.17 -13.21
N LEU A 332 12.67 -14.37 -12.51
CA LEU A 332 13.61 -13.32 -12.19
C LEU A 332 14.17 -12.72 -13.47
N ILE A 333 13.87 -11.44 -13.66
CA ILE A 333 14.27 -10.61 -14.79
C ILE A 333 15.41 -9.69 -14.37
N GLU A 334 15.41 -9.21 -13.12
CA GLU A 334 16.42 -8.29 -12.59
C GLU A 334 16.98 -8.78 -11.25
N LEU A 335 18.30 -8.86 -11.16
CA LEU A 335 19.04 -9.14 -9.92
C LEU A 335 20.11 -8.06 -9.74
N ASP A 336 20.06 -7.38 -8.59
CA ASP A 336 21.06 -6.38 -8.20
C ASP A 336 21.86 -6.88 -7.00
N LEU A 337 23.17 -7.04 -7.20
CA LEU A 337 24.18 -7.51 -6.24
C LEU A 337 25.29 -6.46 -6.06
N THR A 338 25.08 -5.22 -6.51
CA THR A 338 26.10 -4.16 -6.42
C THR A 338 26.58 -3.94 -4.99
N GLY A 339 27.83 -3.51 -4.80
CA GLY A 339 28.38 -3.22 -3.48
C GLY A 339 28.89 -4.46 -2.69
N ASN A 340 28.54 -5.68 -3.10
CA ASN A 340 29.05 -6.92 -2.51
C ASN A 340 30.43 -7.33 -3.05
N ASP A 341 30.95 -8.50 -2.66
CA ASP A 341 32.24 -9.02 -3.13
C ASP A 341 32.18 -10.43 -3.72
N PRO A 342 31.98 -10.59 -5.04
CA PRO A 342 32.00 -11.90 -5.68
C PRO A 342 33.36 -12.60 -5.64
N GLY A 343 34.45 -11.86 -5.40
CA GLY A 343 35.82 -12.32 -5.59
C GLY A 343 36.04 -13.08 -6.92
N GLN A 344 37.10 -13.89 -7.02
CA GLN A 344 37.44 -14.56 -8.27
C GLN A 344 36.49 -15.72 -8.58
N SER A 345 36.14 -16.49 -7.56
CA SER A 345 35.33 -17.69 -7.79
C SER A 345 33.85 -17.35 -8.05
N GLY A 346 33.29 -16.33 -7.40
CA GLY A 346 31.94 -15.84 -7.71
C GLY A 346 31.83 -15.19 -9.08
N VAL A 347 32.82 -14.38 -9.51
CA VAL A 347 32.87 -13.83 -10.87
C VAL A 347 32.88 -14.94 -11.92
N LYS A 348 33.65 -16.01 -11.66
CA LYS A 348 33.69 -17.17 -12.54
C LYS A 348 32.32 -17.84 -12.64
N GLU A 349 31.67 -18.14 -11.52
CA GLU A 349 30.35 -18.77 -11.54
C GLU A 349 29.29 -17.92 -12.25
N LEU A 350 29.28 -16.60 -12.02
CA LEU A 350 28.39 -15.68 -12.74
C LEU A 350 28.70 -15.64 -14.24
N SER A 351 29.98 -15.65 -14.62
CA SER A 351 30.38 -15.68 -16.03
C SER A 351 29.95 -16.96 -16.70
N ASP A 352 30.13 -18.11 -16.04
CA ASP A 352 29.70 -19.42 -16.51
C ASP A 352 28.16 -19.48 -16.63
N LEU A 353 27.44 -18.86 -15.68
CA LEU A 353 25.98 -18.71 -15.72
C LEU A 353 25.53 -17.86 -16.94
N LEU A 354 26.22 -16.76 -17.25
CA LEU A 354 25.90 -15.92 -18.41
C LEU A 354 26.11 -16.63 -19.76
N GLN A 355 26.91 -17.70 -19.78
CA GLN A 355 27.10 -18.55 -20.97
C GLN A 355 26.09 -19.70 -21.04
N ASP A 356 25.28 -19.92 -20.00
CA ASP A 356 24.27 -20.98 -19.98
C ASP A 356 23.16 -20.67 -21.00
N PRO A 357 22.86 -21.59 -21.94
CA PRO A 357 21.81 -21.36 -22.95
C PRO A 357 20.40 -21.20 -22.35
N ASN A 358 20.19 -21.63 -21.10
CA ASN A 358 18.91 -21.49 -20.39
C ASN A 358 18.84 -20.22 -19.52
N TYR A 359 19.87 -19.37 -19.53
CA TYR A 359 19.89 -18.12 -18.79
C TYR A 359 18.80 -17.15 -19.29
N GLN A 360 17.92 -16.70 -18.38
CA GLN A 360 16.77 -15.84 -18.71
C GLN A 360 16.83 -14.42 -18.11
N LEU A 361 17.74 -14.19 -17.17
CA LEU A 361 17.81 -12.93 -16.44
C LEU A 361 18.23 -11.80 -17.41
N LYS A 362 17.41 -10.76 -17.53
CA LYS A 362 17.66 -9.66 -18.47
C LYS A 362 18.65 -8.65 -17.92
N THR A 363 18.71 -8.52 -16.60
CA THR A 363 19.57 -7.54 -15.94
C THR A 363 20.20 -8.18 -14.72
N LEU A 364 21.52 -8.32 -14.76
CA LEU A 364 22.34 -8.68 -13.61
C LEU A 364 23.28 -7.51 -13.35
N ARG A 365 23.23 -6.93 -12.14
CA ARG A 365 24.15 -5.87 -11.73
C ARG A 365 24.98 -6.37 -10.58
N PHE A 366 26.30 -6.23 -10.66
CA PHE A 366 27.20 -6.54 -9.56
C PHE A 366 28.44 -5.65 -9.55
N LEU A 367 28.71 -4.92 -10.64
CA LEU A 367 29.67 -3.82 -10.71
C LEU A 367 29.02 -2.47 -10.45
N GLY A 368 29.80 -1.48 -10.00
CA GLY A 368 29.34 -0.09 -9.98
C GLY A 368 28.97 0.41 -11.38
N PRO A 369 28.06 1.39 -11.56
CA PRO A 369 27.58 1.80 -12.89
C PRO A 369 28.68 2.20 -13.88
N ALA A 370 29.69 2.94 -13.42
CA ALA A 370 30.82 3.34 -14.27
C ALA A 370 31.73 2.16 -14.65
N ALA A 371 31.90 1.20 -13.74
CA ALA A 371 32.64 -0.03 -13.99
C ALA A 371 31.90 -0.96 -14.95
N GLU A 372 30.57 -1.04 -14.83
CA GLU A 372 29.70 -1.80 -15.75
C GLU A 372 29.78 -1.25 -17.17
N GLU A 373 29.63 0.08 -17.36
CA GLU A 373 29.75 0.73 -18.68
C GLU A 373 31.10 0.43 -19.35
N ALA A 374 32.17 0.51 -18.56
CA ALA A 374 33.52 0.20 -19.01
C ALA A 374 33.68 -1.29 -19.34
N CYS A 375 33.12 -2.19 -18.54
CA CYS A 375 33.20 -3.62 -18.74
C CYS A 375 32.47 -4.03 -20.03
N GLN A 376 31.30 -3.45 -20.29
CA GLN A 376 30.54 -3.66 -21.54
C GLN A 376 31.30 -3.15 -22.76
N PHE A 377 31.87 -1.95 -22.67
CA PHE A 377 32.69 -1.38 -23.74
C PHE A 377 33.87 -2.30 -24.08
N VAL A 378 34.65 -2.71 -23.07
CA VAL A 378 35.81 -3.57 -23.33
C VAL A 378 35.39 -4.95 -23.80
N THR A 379 34.34 -5.55 -23.23
CA THR A 379 33.81 -6.83 -23.70
C THR A 379 33.42 -6.76 -25.18
N GLY A 380 32.87 -5.63 -25.64
CA GLY A 380 32.59 -5.37 -27.05
C GLY A 380 33.82 -5.30 -27.97
N ILE A 381 35.01 -4.98 -27.42
CA ILE A 381 36.29 -4.99 -28.14
C ILE A 381 36.91 -6.38 -28.15
N VAL A 382 37.08 -6.99 -26.98
CA VAL A 382 37.88 -8.23 -26.84
C VAL A 382 37.06 -9.52 -26.95
N GLY A 383 35.72 -9.40 -26.99
CA GLY A 383 34.80 -10.54 -27.09
C GLY A 383 34.84 -11.50 -25.88
N LYS A 384 35.42 -11.07 -24.76
CA LYS A 384 35.60 -11.85 -23.53
C LYS A 384 35.19 -11.00 -22.32
N ASN A 385 34.64 -11.64 -21.29
CA ASN A 385 34.30 -10.98 -20.04
C ASN A 385 35.59 -10.46 -19.37
N LEU A 386 35.67 -9.15 -19.18
CA LEU A 386 36.86 -8.49 -18.66
C LEU A 386 37.26 -8.98 -17.26
N LEU A 387 36.28 -9.32 -16.42
CA LEU A 387 36.55 -9.69 -15.03
C LEU A 387 37.29 -11.03 -14.88
N LEU A 388 37.39 -11.80 -15.98
CA LEU A 388 38.16 -13.04 -16.06
C LEU A 388 39.56 -12.84 -16.68
N LEU A 389 39.86 -11.65 -17.18
CA LEU A 389 41.11 -11.36 -17.87
C LEU A 389 42.18 -10.86 -16.90
N ARG A 390 43.35 -11.49 -16.97
CA ARG A 390 44.56 -11.02 -16.28
C ARG A 390 45.30 -9.96 -17.10
N GLU A 391 45.10 -9.96 -18.41
CA GLU A 391 45.77 -9.07 -19.35
C GLU A 391 44.74 -8.54 -20.35
N LEU A 392 44.76 -7.23 -20.59
CA LEU A 392 43.92 -6.53 -21.55
C LEU A 392 44.82 -5.73 -22.49
N ASN A 393 44.65 -5.96 -23.79
CA ASN A 393 45.31 -5.18 -24.82
C ASN A 393 44.26 -4.33 -25.56
N LEU A 394 44.33 -3.01 -25.38
CA LEU A 394 43.56 -1.98 -26.08
C LEU A 394 44.44 -1.14 -27.01
N SER A 395 45.71 -1.52 -27.22
CA SER A 395 46.57 -0.88 -28.20
C SER A 395 45.86 -0.77 -29.55
N GLU A 396 46.13 0.33 -30.26
CA GLU A 396 45.56 0.64 -31.58
C GLU A 396 44.04 0.96 -31.62
N HIS A 397 43.40 1.10 -30.45
CA HIS A 397 42.01 1.57 -30.36
C HIS A 397 41.95 3.07 -30.01
N GLU A 398 41.16 3.85 -30.76
CA GLU A 398 40.89 5.26 -30.43
C GLU A 398 39.87 5.36 -29.29
N LEU A 399 40.38 5.45 -28.05
CA LEU A 399 39.54 5.49 -26.85
C LEU A 399 39.03 6.91 -26.54
N GLY A 400 39.90 7.92 -26.58
CA GLY A 400 39.61 9.29 -26.13
C GLY A 400 39.38 9.40 -24.61
N ASP A 401 39.34 10.64 -24.08
CA ASP A 401 39.31 10.92 -22.64
C ASP A 401 38.11 10.27 -21.93
N THR A 402 36.93 10.28 -22.58
CA THR A 402 35.71 9.70 -22.00
C THR A 402 35.84 8.20 -21.74
N ARG A 403 36.38 7.43 -22.71
CA ARG A 403 36.56 5.98 -22.54
C ARG A 403 37.69 5.65 -21.58
N VAL A 404 38.77 6.44 -21.58
CA VAL A 404 39.85 6.30 -20.60
C VAL A 404 39.34 6.51 -19.18
N ASN A 405 38.48 7.51 -18.95
CA ASN A 405 37.86 7.73 -17.64
C ASN A 405 36.94 6.58 -17.23
N GLN A 406 36.19 5.99 -18.16
CA GLN A 406 35.37 4.79 -17.89
C GLN A 406 36.25 3.58 -17.54
N ILE A 407 37.27 3.27 -18.35
CA ILE A 407 38.22 2.17 -18.05
C ILE A 407 38.90 2.42 -16.70
N THR A 408 39.23 3.67 -16.37
CA THR A 408 39.80 4.02 -15.06
C THR A 408 38.83 3.69 -13.93
N ALA A 409 37.54 3.97 -14.08
CA ALA A 409 36.54 3.60 -13.07
C ALA A 409 36.45 2.08 -12.86
N LEU A 410 36.61 1.29 -13.92
CA LEU A 410 36.69 -0.17 -13.83
C LEU A 410 37.99 -0.66 -13.19
N LEU A 411 39.13 -0.06 -13.53
CA LEU A 411 40.41 -0.37 -12.89
C LEU A 411 40.43 -0.01 -11.40
N GLN A 412 39.63 0.99 -11.00
CA GLN A 412 39.42 1.38 -9.60
C GLN A 412 38.36 0.51 -8.90
N ASP A 413 37.56 -0.23 -9.66
CA ASP A 413 36.59 -1.17 -9.10
C ASP A 413 37.32 -2.31 -8.40
N LYS A 414 36.87 -2.65 -7.19
CA LYS A 414 37.48 -3.69 -6.35
C LYS A 414 37.48 -5.08 -7.01
N HIS A 415 36.62 -5.31 -8.02
CA HIS A 415 36.50 -6.59 -8.71
C HIS A 415 37.40 -6.71 -9.96
N CYS A 416 38.10 -5.64 -10.37
CA CYS A 416 38.99 -5.70 -11.52
C CYS A 416 40.29 -6.45 -11.18
N THR A 417 40.58 -7.54 -11.89
CA THR A 417 41.75 -8.41 -11.65
C THR A 417 42.85 -8.30 -12.73
N LEU A 418 42.77 -7.26 -13.55
CA LEU A 418 43.76 -6.95 -14.58
C LEU A 418 45.11 -6.63 -13.97
N ASN A 419 46.12 -7.43 -14.33
CA ASN A 419 47.51 -7.21 -13.95
C ASN A 419 48.24 -6.36 -15.00
N THR A 420 47.83 -6.46 -16.25
CA THR A 420 48.48 -5.81 -17.39
C THR A 420 47.44 -5.17 -18.29
N LEU A 421 47.58 -3.86 -18.53
CA LEU A 421 46.81 -3.10 -19.52
C LEU A 421 47.80 -2.48 -20.52
N THR A 422 47.70 -2.85 -21.79
CA THR A 422 48.58 -2.35 -22.88
C THR A 422 47.81 -1.71 -24.00
#